data_AF-A0A9P9IZM7-F1
#
_entry.id   AF-A0A9P9IZM7-F1
#
_cell.length_a   1.000
_cell.length_b   1.000
_cell.length_c   1.000
_cell.angle_alpha   90.00
_cell.angle_beta   90.00
_cell.angle_gamma   90.00
#
_symmetry.space_group_name_H-M   'P 1'
#
loop_
_entity.id
_entity.type
_entity.pdbx_description
1 polymer ?
#
loop_
_entity_poly.entity_id
_entity_poly.type
_entity_poly.pdbx_seq_one_letter_code
_entity_poly.pdbx_strand_id
1 'polypeptide(L)'
;MEFQDAQGAIVRLFNDANAQFHKMPGSAIILRYIKSSYQNDPVRSAIELFLFLFAVRYLLAPTYSTQKNRQVKLTEEEIDELVDDWTPEPLVAEPTAWEKLENEKRPVLVGPTGPKSKLSNGRTVTNLASYNFHNFVANETLKEKAIQTLRTYGVGPCGPPGFYGTQDVHMKTEADVSAHLGTAACIIYAQSFSTVSSVIPSFCKRGDIIVADKAVNFSLRKGIQISRSTVRWFEHNDMEDLERVLQKVTKEQAKKPLTRRFIITEGLFENVGDISDLPKLVELKLKYKFRLILDETWSYGVLGRTGRGLTEAQNVDATEVDMIIGSLSGPLCAAGGFCAGTEEVVEHQRISSASYTYSAALPALLATTASETISMLQEQPEILTGLRENIKAMRAQLDPRSDWVKCTSSVDNPIMLLVLKPEVVAAKNLSPQDQTQLFQDVVDECVANGVLVTRLRAPPQSVRGEQDWQPTPALKVCVTSGLTKKETEKAGITIRHAITKIVTRKK
;
A
#
# COMPACT_ATOMS: atom_id res chain seq x y z
N MET A 1 -1.77 37.42 -69.53
CA MET A 1 -0.87 38.08 -68.57
C MET A 1 0.49 37.43 -68.76
N GLU A 2 1.41 38.19 -69.32
CA GLU A 2 2.53 37.70 -70.12
C GLU A 2 3.71 37.23 -69.26
N PHE A 3 4.49 36.30 -69.80
CA PHE A 3 5.66 35.69 -69.15
C PHE A 3 6.70 36.74 -68.65
N GLN A 4 6.68 37.95 -69.21
CA GLN A 4 7.52 39.09 -68.79
C GLN A 4 7.11 39.69 -67.45
N ASP A 5 5.81 39.72 -67.12
CA ASP A 5 5.33 40.22 -65.82
C ASP A 5 5.71 39.27 -64.67
N ALA A 6 5.68 37.97 -64.94
CA ALA A 6 6.11 36.94 -63.99
C ALA A 6 7.63 37.03 -63.72
N GLN A 7 8.45 37.24 -64.75
CA GLN A 7 9.89 37.46 -64.59
C GLN A 7 10.19 38.74 -63.80
N GLY A 8 9.49 39.85 -64.09
CA GLY A 8 9.63 41.10 -63.36
C GLY A 8 9.24 40.99 -61.88
N ALA A 9 8.17 40.25 -61.59
CA ALA A 9 7.74 39.98 -60.21
C ALA A 9 8.77 39.14 -59.43
N ILE A 10 9.33 38.09 -60.05
CA ILE A 10 10.36 37.25 -59.43
C ILE A 10 11.62 38.06 -59.13
N VAL A 11 12.07 38.91 -60.04
CA VAL A 11 13.27 39.75 -59.83
C VAL A 11 13.06 40.75 -58.70
N ARG A 12 11.88 41.37 -58.59
CA ARG A 12 11.54 42.25 -57.45
C ARG A 12 11.54 41.49 -56.13
N LEU A 13 10.92 40.32 -56.10
CA LEU A 13 10.83 39.47 -54.90
C LEU A 13 12.23 39.01 -54.45
N PHE A 14 13.11 38.70 -55.40
CA PHE A 14 14.50 38.33 -55.12
C PHE A 14 15.32 39.50 -54.57
N ASN A 15 15.14 40.70 -55.13
CA ASN A 15 15.82 41.91 -54.67
C ASN A 15 15.34 42.33 -53.27
N ASP A 16 14.04 42.23 -53.00
CA ASP A 16 13.46 42.54 -51.69
C ASP A 16 13.91 41.52 -50.62
N ALA A 17 13.94 40.23 -50.96
CA ALA A 17 14.47 39.18 -50.09
C ALA A 17 15.96 39.39 -49.78
N ASN A 18 16.75 39.77 -50.79
CA ASN A 18 18.17 40.06 -50.61
C ASN A 18 18.39 41.31 -49.72
N ALA A 19 17.60 42.36 -49.92
CA ALA A 19 17.65 43.56 -49.09
C ALA A 19 17.25 43.30 -47.63
N GLN A 20 16.27 42.41 -47.39
CA GLN A 20 15.92 41.99 -46.03
C GLN A 20 16.99 41.10 -45.39
N PHE A 21 17.59 40.18 -46.15
CA PHE A 21 18.64 39.30 -45.66
C PHE A 21 19.88 40.09 -45.19
N HIS A 22 20.27 41.13 -45.93
CA HIS A 22 21.35 42.03 -45.54
C HIS A 22 21.08 42.85 -44.27
N LYS A 23 19.81 43.06 -43.89
CA LYS A 23 19.44 43.75 -42.63
C LYS A 23 19.53 42.82 -41.41
N MET A 24 19.66 41.51 -41.60
CA MET A 24 19.72 40.55 -40.51
C MET A 24 21.13 40.57 -39.85
N PRO A 25 21.25 40.73 -38.53
CA PRO A 25 22.55 40.74 -37.85
C PRO A 25 23.30 39.42 -38.09
N GLY A 26 24.55 39.50 -38.56
CA GLY A 26 25.37 38.31 -38.90
C GLY A 26 25.30 37.84 -40.36
N SER A 27 24.43 38.42 -41.19
CA SER A 27 24.28 38.07 -42.63
C SER A 27 25.59 38.22 -43.44
N ALA A 28 26.42 39.22 -43.11
CA ALA A 28 27.72 39.43 -43.75
C ALA A 28 28.73 38.29 -43.50
N ILE A 29 28.67 37.64 -42.33
CA ILE A 29 29.54 36.51 -41.98
C ILE A 29 29.11 35.27 -42.78
N ILE A 30 27.80 35.03 -42.88
CA ILE A 30 27.21 33.93 -43.64
C ILE A 30 27.55 34.05 -45.13
N LEU A 31 27.40 35.25 -45.71
CA LEU A 31 27.76 35.50 -47.11
C LEU A 31 29.25 35.29 -47.40
N ARG A 32 30.12 35.69 -46.45
CA ARG A 32 31.57 35.50 -46.58
C ARG A 32 31.96 34.02 -46.49
N TYR A 33 31.31 33.26 -45.60
CA TYR A 33 31.47 31.82 -45.48
C TYR A 33 31.03 31.11 -46.78
N ILE A 34 29.82 31.39 -47.27
CA ILE A 34 29.29 30.82 -48.53
C ILE A 34 30.23 31.14 -49.70
N LYS A 35 30.65 32.40 -49.84
CA LYS A 35 31.54 32.82 -50.93
C LYS A 35 32.92 32.14 -50.86
N SER A 36 33.47 31.91 -49.66
CA SER A 36 34.75 31.21 -49.50
C SER A 36 34.64 29.68 -49.67
N SER A 37 33.50 29.10 -49.30
CA SER A 37 33.23 27.65 -49.44
C SER A 37 33.01 27.26 -50.91
N TYR A 38 32.30 28.11 -51.67
CA TYR A 38 32.00 27.88 -53.09
C TYR A 38 33.23 27.95 -54.02
N GLN A 39 34.30 28.63 -53.61
CA GLN A 39 35.50 28.80 -54.44
C GLN A 39 36.42 27.57 -54.48
N ASN A 40 36.36 26.68 -53.48
CA ASN A 40 37.35 25.62 -53.32
C ASN A 40 36.81 24.19 -53.51
N ASP A 41 35.51 23.95 -53.37
CA ASP A 41 34.92 22.64 -53.70
C ASP A 41 33.39 22.73 -53.88
N PRO A 42 32.87 22.68 -55.12
CA PRO A 42 31.43 22.76 -55.38
C PRO A 42 30.66 21.53 -54.85
N VAL A 43 31.32 20.37 -54.71
CA VAL A 43 30.69 19.14 -54.18
C VAL A 43 30.45 19.28 -52.68
N ARG A 44 31.41 19.86 -51.96
CA ARG A 44 31.26 20.15 -50.53
C ARG A 44 30.11 21.12 -50.26
N SER A 45 30.01 22.18 -51.05
CA SER A 45 28.93 23.16 -50.92
C SER A 45 27.55 22.55 -51.16
N ALA A 46 27.44 21.62 -52.12
CA ALA A 46 26.19 20.89 -52.37
C ALA A 46 25.83 19.95 -51.21
N ILE A 47 26.81 19.27 -50.62
CA ILE A 47 26.60 18.40 -49.44
C ILE A 47 26.21 19.23 -48.22
N GLU A 48 26.87 20.36 -47.96
CA GLU A 48 26.53 21.26 -46.83
C GLU A 48 25.13 21.85 -46.99
N LEU A 49 24.73 22.25 -48.19
CA LEU A 49 23.36 22.71 -48.47
C LEU A 49 22.33 21.59 -48.28
N PHE A 50 22.64 20.37 -48.74
CA PHE A 50 21.79 19.21 -48.53
C PHE A 50 21.63 18.89 -47.03
N LEU A 51 22.73 18.89 -46.27
CA LEU A 51 22.71 18.65 -44.82
C LEU A 51 21.96 19.75 -44.08
N PHE A 52 22.08 21.01 -44.51
CA PHE A 52 21.32 22.13 -43.94
C PHE A 52 19.82 21.98 -44.20
N LEU A 53 19.43 21.70 -45.45
CA LEU A 53 18.02 21.44 -45.80
C LEU A 53 17.47 20.20 -45.10
N PHE A 54 18.29 19.16 -44.94
CA PHE A 54 17.94 17.97 -44.18
C PHE A 54 17.76 18.27 -42.69
N ALA A 55 18.65 19.05 -42.08
CA ALA A 55 18.56 19.45 -40.68
C ALA A 55 17.33 20.33 -40.41
N VAL A 56 17.05 21.30 -41.29
CA VAL A 56 15.83 22.12 -41.22
C VAL A 56 14.59 21.25 -41.37
N ARG A 57 14.56 20.32 -42.35
CA ARG A 57 13.47 19.37 -42.51
C ARG A 57 13.31 18.45 -41.30
N TYR A 58 14.41 18.00 -40.70
CA TYR A 58 14.41 17.12 -39.54
C TYR A 58 13.91 17.84 -38.28
N LEU A 59 14.34 19.08 -38.05
CA LEU A 59 13.90 19.92 -36.93
C LEU A 59 12.43 20.36 -37.05
N LEU A 60 11.95 20.56 -38.29
CA LEU A 60 10.56 20.91 -38.56
C LEU A 60 9.67 19.68 -38.77
N ALA A 61 10.24 18.48 -38.88
CA ALA A 61 9.48 17.25 -38.97
C ALA A 61 8.87 16.96 -37.59
N PRO A 62 7.56 16.65 -37.52
CA PRO A 62 6.92 16.27 -36.27
C PRO A 62 7.60 15.01 -35.71
N THR A 63 7.97 15.03 -34.42
CA THR A 63 8.76 13.99 -33.74
C THR A 63 8.01 12.67 -33.52
N TYR A 64 6.85 12.47 -34.13
CA TYR A 64 6.05 11.25 -34.01
C TYR A 64 5.46 10.84 -35.36
N SER A 65 5.40 9.53 -35.57
CA SER A 65 4.67 8.93 -36.68
C SER A 65 3.19 9.32 -36.59
N THR A 66 2.75 10.25 -37.43
CA THR A 66 1.35 10.36 -37.81
C THR A 66 1.09 9.41 -38.97
N GLN A 67 1.19 8.10 -38.75
CA GLN A 67 0.27 7.22 -39.46
C GLN A 67 -1.12 7.58 -38.94
N LYS A 68 -1.71 8.64 -39.50
CA LYS A 68 -3.15 8.83 -39.50
C LYS A 68 -3.70 7.64 -40.29
N ASN A 69 -3.93 6.53 -39.59
CA ASN A 69 -4.97 5.61 -40.01
C ASN A 69 -6.18 6.48 -40.35
N ARG A 70 -6.57 6.46 -41.64
CA ARG A 70 -7.73 7.15 -42.24
C ARG A 70 -8.66 7.77 -41.18
N GLN A 71 -8.36 8.98 -40.73
CA GLN A 71 -9.28 9.72 -39.87
C GLN A 71 -10.35 10.27 -40.79
N VAL A 72 -11.48 9.55 -40.85
CA VAL A 72 -12.71 10.08 -41.43
C VAL A 72 -13.00 11.39 -40.68
N LYS A 73 -13.06 12.51 -41.40
CA LYS A 73 -13.50 13.77 -40.82
C LYS A 73 -15.01 13.69 -40.73
N LEU A 74 -15.51 13.43 -39.54
CA LEU A 74 -16.94 13.39 -39.25
C LEU A 74 -17.50 14.82 -39.28
N THR A 75 -18.72 15.00 -39.77
CA THR A 75 -19.49 16.24 -39.62
C THR A 75 -19.93 16.42 -38.16
N GLU A 76 -20.35 17.63 -37.76
CA GLU A 76 -20.89 17.85 -36.41
C GLU A 76 -22.13 16.96 -36.16
N GLU A 77 -22.99 16.78 -37.17
CA GLU A 77 -24.13 15.86 -37.10
C GLU A 77 -23.70 14.40 -36.93
N GLU A 78 -22.68 13.92 -37.63
CA GLU A 78 -22.16 12.55 -37.45
C GLU A 78 -21.50 12.35 -36.08
N ILE A 79 -20.92 13.40 -35.50
CA ILE A 79 -20.38 13.36 -34.13
C ILE A 79 -21.54 13.27 -33.13
N ASP A 80 -22.58 14.08 -33.30
CA ASP A 80 -23.75 14.09 -32.43
C ASP A 80 -24.50 12.74 -32.50
N GLU A 81 -24.68 12.16 -33.69
CA GLU A 81 -25.24 10.81 -33.86
C GLU A 81 -24.39 9.73 -33.16
N LEU A 82 -23.06 9.80 -33.30
CA LEU A 82 -22.16 8.85 -32.63
C LEU A 82 -22.16 9.02 -31.12
N VAL A 83 -22.36 10.23 -30.60
CA VAL A 83 -22.46 10.49 -29.16
C VAL A 83 -23.81 10.00 -28.63
N ASP A 84 -24.90 10.20 -29.37
CA ASP A 84 -26.24 9.72 -29.03
C ASP A 84 -26.34 8.18 -29.07
N ASP A 85 -25.68 7.54 -30.04
CA ASP A 85 -25.58 6.08 -30.16
C ASP A 85 -24.58 5.46 -29.17
N TRP A 86 -23.67 6.26 -28.61
CA TRP A 86 -22.65 5.75 -27.69
C TRP A 86 -23.24 5.48 -26.31
N THR A 87 -23.39 4.20 -25.99
CA THR A 87 -23.65 3.76 -24.63
C THR A 87 -22.33 3.52 -23.91
N PRO A 88 -21.95 4.34 -22.90
CA PRO A 88 -20.73 4.10 -22.15
C PRO A 88 -20.77 2.73 -21.48
N GLU A 89 -19.69 1.96 -21.65
CA GLU A 89 -19.50 0.77 -20.82
C GLU A 89 -19.48 1.18 -19.34
N PRO A 90 -20.20 0.47 -18.47
CA PRO A 90 -20.16 0.75 -17.04
C PRO A 90 -18.72 0.75 -16.52
N LEU A 91 -18.37 1.75 -15.71
CA LEU A 91 -17.03 1.84 -15.08
C LEU A 91 -16.70 0.61 -14.21
N VAL A 92 -17.72 -0.14 -13.80
CA VAL A 92 -17.63 -1.34 -12.97
C VAL A 92 -18.57 -2.39 -13.57
N ALA A 93 -18.09 -3.62 -13.68
CA ALA A 93 -18.93 -4.74 -14.08
C ALA A 93 -20.09 -4.95 -13.07
N GLU A 94 -21.20 -5.48 -13.56
CA GLU A 94 -22.30 -5.91 -12.68
C GLU A 94 -21.78 -6.92 -11.64
N PRO A 95 -22.14 -6.77 -10.35
CA PRO A 95 -21.71 -7.72 -9.34
C PRO A 95 -22.24 -9.11 -9.67
N THR A 96 -21.37 -10.10 -9.55
CA THR A 96 -21.72 -11.51 -9.72
C THR A 96 -22.78 -11.93 -8.70
N ALA A 97 -23.55 -12.98 -9.00
CA ALA A 97 -24.53 -13.52 -8.05
C ALA A 97 -23.91 -13.87 -6.69
N TRP A 98 -22.65 -14.32 -6.71
CA TRP A 98 -21.85 -14.57 -5.52
C TRP A 98 -21.56 -13.29 -4.71
N GLU A 99 -21.10 -12.22 -5.36
CA GLU A 99 -20.81 -10.95 -4.69
C GLU A 99 -22.06 -10.29 -4.12
N LYS A 100 -23.20 -10.39 -4.82
CA LYS A 100 -24.50 -9.93 -4.32
C LYS A 100 -24.88 -10.67 -3.04
N LEU A 101 -24.83 -12.01 -3.07
CA LEU A 101 -25.12 -12.84 -1.90
C LEU A 101 -24.16 -12.55 -0.73
N GLU A 102 -22.86 -12.39 -1.02
CA GLU A 102 -21.87 -12.09 0.00
C GLU A 102 -22.12 -10.72 0.64
N ASN A 103 -22.48 -9.71 -0.14
CA ASN A 103 -22.82 -8.38 0.35
C ASN A 103 -24.07 -8.38 1.22
N GLU A 104 -25.12 -9.09 0.80
CA GLU A 104 -26.36 -9.24 1.56
C GLU A 104 -26.15 -9.98 2.89
N LYS A 105 -25.25 -10.97 2.90
CA LYS A 105 -24.91 -11.76 4.09
C LYS A 105 -23.95 -11.06 5.06
N ARG A 106 -23.46 -9.85 4.77
CA ARG A 106 -22.51 -9.17 5.66
C ARG A 106 -23.16 -8.92 7.03
N PRO A 107 -22.58 -9.46 8.12
CA PRO A 107 -23.14 -9.25 9.45
C PRO A 107 -22.98 -7.79 9.88
N VAL A 108 -24.08 -7.18 10.33
CA VAL A 108 -24.06 -5.86 10.95
C VAL A 108 -24.06 -6.04 12.47
N LEU A 109 -23.09 -5.44 13.15
CA LEU A 109 -22.99 -5.46 14.61
C LEU A 109 -23.84 -4.33 15.20
N VAL A 110 -24.58 -4.64 16.26
CA VAL A 110 -25.41 -3.68 17.01
C VAL A 110 -24.77 -3.45 18.38
N GLY A 111 -24.31 -2.22 18.61
CA GLY A 111 -23.59 -1.83 19.84
C GLY A 111 -22.07 -1.98 19.72
N PRO A 112 -21.34 -2.08 20.85
CA PRO A 112 -19.88 -2.13 20.84
C PRO A 112 -19.33 -3.42 20.23
N THR A 113 -18.19 -3.32 19.56
CA THR A 113 -17.49 -4.44 18.91
C THR A 113 -16.61 -5.23 19.90
N GLY A 114 -17.26 -5.77 20.94
CA GLY A 114 -16.62 -6.54 21.99
C GLY A 114 -16.53 -8.06 21.73
N PRO A 115 -15.83 -8.81 22.59
CA PRO A 115 -15.70 -10.27 22.52
C PRO A 115 -17.03 -11.02 22.46
N LYS A 116 -18.09 -10.44 23.03
CA LYS A 116 -19.49 -10.84 22.79
C LYS A 116 -20.17 -9.71 22.04
N SER A 117 -20.54 -9.95 20.79
CA SER A 117 -21.17 -8.95 19.93
C SER A 117 -22.59 -9.38 19.56
N LYS A 118 -23.52 -8.43 19.49
CA LYS A 118 -24.90 -8.67 19.01
C LYS A 118 -24.97 -8.39 17.51
N LEU A 119 -25.53 -9.31 16.75
CA LEU A 119 -25.80 -9.17 15.32
C LEU A 119 -27.18 -8.51 15.11
N SER A 120 -27.37 -7.87 13.95
CA SER A 120 -28.66 -7.26 13.54
C SER A 120 -29.82 -8.26 13.49
N ASN A 121 -29.53 -9.54 13.27
CA ASN A 121 -30.51 -10.64 13.32
C ASN A 121 -30.89 -11.07 14.76
N GLY A 122 -30.43 -10.35 15.78
CA GLY A 122 -30.73 -10.59 17.19
C GLY A 122 -29.83 -11.61 17.89
N ARG A 123 -28.98 -12.35 17.17
CA ARG A 123 -28.07 -13.34 17.77
C ARG A 123 -26.89 -12.68 18.47
N THR A 124 -26.50 -13.22 19.62
CA THR A 124 -25.24 -12.86 20.30
C THR A 124 -24.18 -13.90 19.96
N VAL A 125 -23.02 -13.44 19.51
CA VAL A 125 -21.92 -14.30 19.04
C VAL A 125 -20.63 -13.97 19.77
N THR A 126 -19.76 -14.97 19.91
CA THR A 126 -18.37 -14.76 20.31
C THR A 126 -17.61 -14.21 19.12
N ASN A 127 -17.14 -12.97 19.20
CA ASN A 127 -16.53 -12.25 18.09
C ASN A 127 -15.02 -12.49 18.02
N LEU A 128 -14.62 -13.29 17.05
CA LEU A 128 -13.23 -13.58 16.67
C LEU A 128 -12.93 -13.09 15.24
N ALA A 129 -13.68 -12.08 14.78
CA ALA A 129 -13.51 -11.42 13.48
C ALA A 129 -13.09 -9.93 13.62
N SER A 130 -12.75 -9.50 14.84
CA SER A 130 -12.35 -8.13 15.18
C SER A 130 -10.87 -8.06 15.52
N TYR A 131 -10.21 -6.95 15.21
CA TYR A 131 -8.83 -6.66 15.61
C TYR A 131 -8.70 -6.06 17.02
N ASN A 132 -9.78 -6.14 17.81
CA ASN A 132 -9.81 -5.72 19.22
C ASN A 132 -9.10 -6.76 20.11
N PHE A 133 -7.78 -6.91 19.94
CA PHE A 133 -7.00 -7.97 20.58
C PHE A 133 -6.96 -7.83 22.10
N HIS A 134 -6.88 -6.60 22.62
CA HIS A 134 -6.73 -6.35 24.05
C HIS A 134 -8.04 -6.02 24.76
N ASN A 135 -9.16 -6.05 24.03
CA ASN A 135 -10.48 -5.64 24.52
C ASN A 135 -10.57 -4.19 25.05
N PHE A 136 -9.73 -3.29 24.54
CA PHE A 136 -9.70 -1.89 24.95
C PHE A 136 -10.97 -1.12 24.59
N VAL A 137 -11.74 -1.58 23.59
CA VAL A 137 -13.04 -0.97 23.23
C VAL A 137 -14.00 -0.89 24.41
N ALA A 138 -13.92 -1.84 25.35
CA ALA A 138 -14.79 -1.91 26.53
C ALA A 138 -14.16 -1.29 27.80
N ASN A 139 -12.93 -0.78 27.72
CA ASN A 139 -12.19 -0.27 28.88
C ASN A 139 -12.80 1.05 29.39
N GLU A 140 -13.22 1.10 30.66
CA GLU A 140 -13.85 2.28 31.26
C GLU A 140 -12.91 3.48 31.39
N THR A 141 -11.63 3.23 31.71
CA THR A 141 -10.62 4.30 31.81
C THR A 141 -10.42 5.00 30.47
N LEU A 142 -10.29 4.23 29.37
CA LEU A 142 -10.17 4.81 28.02
C LEU A 142 -11.45 5.56 27.62
N LYS A 143 -12.63 5.04 27.96
CA LYS A 143 -13.91 5.73 27.69
C LYS A 143 -14.00 7.07 28.43
N GLU A 144 -13.64 7.12 29.70
CA GLU A 144 -13.66 8.37 30.47
C GLU A 144 -12.66 9.40 29.90
N LYS A 145 -11.44 8.95 29.54
CA LYS A 145 -10.43 9.80 28.88
C LYS A 145 -10.93 10.34 27.55
N ALA A 146 -11.60 9.52 26.74
CA ALA A 146 -12.19 9.95 25.48
C ALA A 146 -13.32 10.97 25.69
N ILE A 147 -14.20 10.77 26.68
CA ILE A 147 -15.27 11.72 27.04
C ILE A 147 -14.68 13.05 27.50
N GLN A 148 -13.65 13.02 28.35
CA GLN A 148 -12.98 14.22 28.82
C GLN A 148 -12.31 14.98 27.66
N THR A 149 -11.65 14.26 26.75
CA THR A 149 -11.05 14.86 25.55
C THR A 149 -12.11 15.50 24.67
N LEU A 150 -13.26 14.83 24.48
CA LEU A 150 -14.38 15.37 23.71
C LEU A 150 -14.92 16.68 24.31
N ARG A 151 -15.00 16.78 25.64
CA ARG A 151 -15.43 18.01 26.34
C ARG A 151 -14.44 19.16 26.15
N THR A 152 -13.14 18.87 26.07
CA THR A 152 -12.09 19.89 25.94
C THR A 152 -11.84 20.32 24.50
N TYR A 153 -11.78 19.37 23.56
CA TYR A 153 -11.33 19.61 22.18
C TYR A 153 -12.44 19.55 21.13
N GLY A 154 -13.64 19.09 21.51
CA GLY A 154 -14.74 18.87 20.56
C GLY A 154 -14.57 17.60 19.73
N VAL A 155 -15.44 17.46 18.72
CA VAL A 155 -15.59 16.21 17.93
C VAL A 155 -14.41 15.97 16.97
N GLY A 156 -13.87 17.03 16.37
CA GLY A 156 -12.77 16.90 15.43
C GLY A 156 -12.17 18.24 14.99
N PRO A 157 -10.95 18.20 14.43
CA PRO A 157 -10.16 19.41 14.13
C PRO A 157 -10.58 20.16 12.87
N CYS A 158 -11.40 19.57 11.99
CA CYS A 158 -11.95 20.19 10.76
C CYS A 158 -10.91 20.81 9.79
N GLY A 159 -9.64 20.46 9.93
CA GLY A 159 -8.54 21.00 9.13
C GLY A 159 -7.37 20.04 9.08
N PRO A 160 -6.50 20.17 8.06
CA PRO A 160 -5.33 19.31 7.95
C PRO A 160 -4.23 19.72 8.96
N PRO A 161 -3.42 18.75 9.43
CA PRO A 161 -2.33 19.00 10.37
C PRO A 161 -1.37 20.11 9.94
N GLY A 162 -1.05 20.19 8.65
CA GLY A 162 -0.07 21.14 8.10
C GLY A 162 -0.50 22.61 8.11
N PHE A 163 -1.76 22.93 8.45
CA PHE A 163 -2.25 24.31 8.55
C PHE A 163 -2.77 24.60 9.96
N TYR A 164 -4.02 24.26 10.25
CA TYR A 164 -4.73 24.62 11.49
C TYR A 164 -5.38 23.41 12.20
N GLY A 165 -5.06 22.19 11.77
CA GLY A 165 -5.62 20.96 12.34
C GLY A 165 -4.83 20.33 13.48
N THR A 166 -3.63 20.84 13.79
CA THR A 166 -2.77 20.24 14.82
C THR A 166 -3.15 20.77 16.21
N GLN A 167 -3.42 19.85 17.13
CA GLN A 167 -3.69 20.12 18.55
C GLN A 167 -2.55 19.54 19.39
N ASP A 168 -2.37 20.04 20.61
CA ASP A 168 -1.35 19.58 21.56
C ASP A 168 -1.39 18.06 21.81
N VAL A 169 -2.58 17.45 21.86
CA VAL A 169 -2.75 15.99 21.98
C VAL A 169 -2.16 15.22 20.81
N HIS A 170 -2.09 15.80 19.61
CA HIS A 170 -1.43 15.16 18.46
C HIS A 170 0.07 15.10 18.69
N MET A 171 0.68 16.21 19.11
CA MET A 171 2.11 16.28 19.40
C MET A 171 2.51 15.38 20.56
N LYS A 172 1.67 15.31 21.60
CA LYS A 172 1.85 14.36 22.70
C LYS A 172 1.84 12.92 22.20
N THR A 173 0.84 12.56 21.38
CA THR A 173 0.73 11.20 20.84
C THR A 173 1.93 10.84 19.95
N GLU A 174 2.40 11.78 19.12
CA GLU A 174 3.65 11.61 18.35
C GLU A 174 4.84 11.31 19.27
N ALA A 175 5.02 12.08 20.34
CA ALA A 175 6.09 11.88 21.31
C ALA A 175 5.98 10.54 22.07
N ASP A 176 4.76 10.14 22.45
CA ASP A 176 4.54 8.88 23.16
C ASP A 176 4.84 7.67 22.25
N VAL A 177 4.47 7.75 20.96
CA VAL A 177 4.79 6.70 19.98
C VAL A 177 6.30 6.61 19.74
N SER A 178 7.00 7.74 19.53
CA SER A 178 8.45 7.72 19.31
C SER A 178 9.21 7.23 20.54
N ALA A 179 8.81 7.67 21.74
CA ALA A 179 9.39 7.20 22.99
C ALA A 179 9.16 5.70 23.22
N HIS A 180 7.97 5.18 22.88
CA HIS A 180 7.69 3.76 23.01
C HIS A 180 8.53 2.92 22.04
N LEU A 181 8.62 3.31 20.77
CA LEU A 181 9.42 2.60 19.77
C LEU A 181 10.93 2.74 20.02
N GLY A 182 11.38 3.85 20.61
CA GLY A 182 12.79 4.19 20.74
C GLY A 182 13.35 4.90 19.51
N THR A 183 12.52 5.66 18.80
CA THR A 183 12.94 6.48 17.64
C THR A 183 13.05 7.96 18.03
N ALA A 184 13.75 8.75 17.20
CA ALA A 184 13.94 10.17 17.48
C ALA A 184 12.63 10.96 17.36
N ALA A 185 11.84 10.68 16.33
CA ALA A 185 10.57 11.38 16.08
C ALA A 185 9.51 10.44 15.48
N CYS A 186 8.26 10.91 15.53
CA CYS A 186 7.11 10.26 14.91
C CYS A 186 6.15 11.31 14.35
N ILE A 187 5.43 10.96 13.29
CA ILE A 187 4.32 11.73 12.71
C ILE A 187 3.06 10.87 12.69
N ILE A 188 1.90 11.42 13.07
CA ILE A 188 0.61 10.71 13.02
C ILE A 188 -0.29 11.17 11.88
N TYR A 189 -1.18 10.26 11.47
CA TYR A 189 -2.10 10.40 10.35
C TYR A 189 -3.51 9.99 10.76
N ALA A 190 -4.53 10.57 10.14
CA ALA A 190 -5.93 10.30 10.48
C ALA A 190 -6.43 8.90 10.07
N GLN A 191 -5.84 8.28 9.04
CA GLN A 191 -6.29 6.99 8.49
C GLN A 191 -5.10 6.06 8.19
N SER A 192 -5.18 4.79 8.63
CA SER A 192 -4.09 3.80 8.51
C SER A 192 -3.71 3.52 7.05
N PHE A 193 -4.70 3.23 6.20
CA PHE A 193 -4.46 2.97 4.78
C PHE A 193 -3.83 4.16 4.04
N SER A 194 -4.32 5.37 4.35
CA SER A 194 -3.82 6.62 3.77
C SER A 194 -2.42 6.97 4.26
N THR A 195 -2.03 6.50 5.45
CA THR A 195 -0.67 6.63 6.01
C THR A 195 0.31 5.94 5.07
N VAL A 196 0.20 4.62 4.93
CA VAL A 196 1.15 3.82 4.14
C VAL A 196 1.21 4.30 2.69
N SER A 197 0.05 4.56 2.09
CA SER A 197 -0.05 5.03 0.70
C SER A 197 0.46 6.45 0.47
N SER A 198 0.68 7.25 1.52
CA SER A 198 1.29 8.59 1.43
C SER A 198 2.75 8.64 1.87
N VAL A 199 3.15 7.82 2.85
CA VAL A 199 4.54 7.77 3.33
C VAL A 199 5.46 7.31 2.21
N ILE A 200 5.15 6.20 1.54
CA ILE A 200 6.01 5.65 0.47
C ILE A 200 6.29 6.69 -0.63
N PRO A 201 5.30 7.33 -1.27
CA PRO A 201 5.56 8.32 -2.32
C PRO A 201 6.19 9.64 -1.83
N SER A 202 6.19 9.92 -0.52
CA SER A 202 6.92 11.07 0.06
C SER A 202 8.43 10.91 -0.13
N PHE A 203 8.93 9.68 -0.04
CA PHE A 203 10.34 9.34 -0.17
C PHE A 203 10.69 8.73 -1.53
N CYS A 204 9.90 7.77 -2.00
CA CYS A 204 10.12 7.04 -3.24
C CYS A 204 9.42 7.75 -4.40
N LYS A 205 10.19 8.16 -5.41
CA LYS A 205 9.71 8.89 -6.59
C LYS A 205 10.18 8.22 -7.86
N ARG A 206 9.67 8.68 -9.01
CA ARG A 206 10.17 8.27 -10.32
C ARG A 206 11.69 8.43 -10.39
N GLY A 207 12.36 7.34 -10.73
CA GLY A 207 13.82 7.26 -10.79
C GLY A 207 14.44 6.45 -9.65
N ASP A 208 13.78 6.38 -8.49
CA ASP A 208 14.24 5.55 -7.37
C ASP A 208 13.95 4.06 -7.59
N ILE A 209 14.55 3.23 -6.74
CA ILE A 209 14.38 1.77 -6.80
C ILE A 209 13.80 1.26 -5.49
N ILE A 210 12.76 0.44 -5.61
CA ILE A 210 12.14 -0.28 -4.51
C ILE A 210 12.41 -1.78 -4.72
N VAL A 211 12.89 -2.45 -3.68
CA VAL A 211 12.94 -3.91 -3.57
C VAL A 211 11.90 -4.32 -2.52
N ALA A 212 10.80 -4.96 -2.94
CA ALA A 212 9.68 -5.26 -2.06
C ALA A 212 9.39 -6.75 -1.96
N ASP A 213 8.95 -7.19 -0.77
CA ASP A 213 8.51 -8.56 -0.56
C ASP A 213 7.24 -8.84 -1.37
N LYS A 214 7.16 -10.01 -2.02
CA LYS A 214 5.99 -10.36 -2.85
C LYS A 214 4.68 -10.50 -2.09
N ALA A 215 4.66 -10.71 -0.77
CA ALA A 215 3.45 -10.92 0.01
C ALA A 215 2.92 -9.66 0.71
N VAL A 216 3.58 -8.50 0.54
CA VAL A 216 3.19 -7.26 1.22
C VAL A 216 1.71 -6.93 1.07
N ASN A 217 1.14 -6.35 2.13
CA ASN A 217 -0.25 -5.98 2.25
C ASN A 217 -0.69 -4.97 1.18
N PHE A 218 -2.01 -4.86 1.03
CA PHE A 218 -2.60 -4.06 -0.04
C PHE A 218 -2.23 -2.57 0.06
N SER A 219 -2.07 -2.03 1.27
CA SER A 219 -1.73 -0.61 1.47
C SER A 219 -0.30 -0.30 1.02
N LEU A 220 0.66 -1.18 1.32
CA LEU A 220 2.04 -1.10 0.82
C LEU A 220 2.09 -1.16 -0.70
N ARG A 221 1.36 -2.12 -1.31
CA ARG A 221 1.27 -2.21 -2.78
C ARG A 221 0.76 -0.93 -3.41
N LYS A 222 -0.25 -0.30 -2.82
CA LYS A 222 -0.78 0.98 -3.31
C LYS A 222 0.22 2.12 -3.14
N GLY A 223 0.93 2.21 -2.02
CA GLY A 223 2.02 3.17 -1.86
C GLY A 223 3.14 2.98 -2.89
N ILE A 224 3.57 1.73 -3.12
CA ILE A 224 4.55 1.36 -4.16
C ILE A 224 4.05 1.79 -5.54
N GLN A 225 2.80 1.49 -5.88
CA GLN A 225 2.18 1.85 -7.16
C GLN A 225 2.14 3.37 -7.36
N ILE A 226 1.76 4.14 -6.33
CA ILE A 226 1.68 5.60 -6.37
C ILE A 226 3.07 6.24 -6.53
N SER A 227 4.12 5.62 -5.94
CA SER A 227 5.49 6.14 -6.00
C SER A 227 6.06 6.28 -7.42
N ARG A 228 5.56 5.47 -8.37
CA ARG A 228 6.10 5.36 -9.74
C ARG A 228 7.60 5.05 -9.81
N SER A 229 8.13 4.45 -8.75
CA SER A 229 9.53 4.01 -8.67
C SER A 229 9.75 2.76 -9.52
N THR A 230 11.02 2.44 -9.80
CA THR A 230 11.37 1.16 -10.40
C THR A 230 11.26 0.06 -9.34
N VAL A 231 10.32 -0.86 -9.50
CA VAL A 231 10.08 -1.94 -8.51
C VAL A 231 10.82 -3.21 -8.92
N ARG A 232 11.38 -3.90 -7.92
CA ARG A 232 11.89 -5.26 -7.99
C ARG A 232 11.25 -6.04 -6.86
N TRP A 233 10.80 -7.25 -7.15
CA TRP A 233 10.18 -8.14 -6.18
C TRP A 233 11.16 -9.25 -5.81
N PHE A 234 11.16 -9.66 -4.55
CA PHE A 234 11.82 -10.88 -4.08
C PHE A 234 10.77 -11.85 -3.51
N GLU A 235 11.06 -13.15 -3.54
CA GLU A 235 10.14 -14.15 -3.01
C GLU A 235 9.85 -13.93 -1.52
N HIS A 236 8.62 -14.24 -1.11
CA HIS A 236 8.15 -13.92 0.23
C HIS A 236 9.02 -14.55 1.32
N ASN A 237 9.51 -13.70 2.23
CA ASN A 237 10.35 -14.06 3.36
C ASN A 237 11.63 -14.85 2.99
N ASP A 238 12.08 -14.77 1.72
CA ASP A 238 13.29 -15.43 1.24
C ASP A 238 14.47 -14.44 1.23
N MET A 239 15.34 -14.56 2.24
CA MET A 239 16.50 -13.68 2.40
C MET A 239 17.61 -13.96 1.39
N GLU A 240 17.68 -15.17 0.83
CA GLU A 240 18.66 -15.51 -0.23
C GLU A 240 18.23 -14.86 -1.55
N ASP A 241 16.94 -14.93 -1.89
CA ASP A 241 16.40 -14.26 -3.07
C ASP A 241 16.48 -12.73 -2.93
N LEU A 242 16.20 -12.19 -1.74
CA LEU A 242 16.41 -10.78 -1.44
C LEU A 242 17.87 -10.39 -1.72
N GLU A 243 18.85 -11.11 -1.15
CA GLU A 243 20.26 -10.82 -1.38
C GLU A 243 20.63 -10.85 -2.87
N ARG A 244 20.15 -11.86 -3.62
CA ARG A 244 20.34 -11.97 -5.06
C ARG A 244 19.78 -10.75 -5.81
N VAL A 245 18.59 -10.28 -5.45
CA VAL A 245 17.98 -9.08 -6.05
C VAL A 245 18.77 -7.81 -5.70
N LEU A 246 19.20 -7.65 -4.45
CA LEU A 246 20.00 -6.50 -4.00
C LEU A 246 21.36 -6.43 -4.71
N GLN A 247 22.04 -7.56 -4.88
CA GLN A 247 23.28 -7.66 -5.65
C GLN A 247 23.08 -7.23 -7.10
N LYS A 248 22.03 -7.74 -7.74
CA LYS A 248 21.69 -7.40 -9.13
C LYS A 248 21.42 -5.90 -9.28
N VAL A 249 20.59 -5.32 -8.42
CA VAL A 249 20.30 -3.87 -8.44
C VAL A 249 21.58 -3.07 -8.23
N THR A 250 22.41 -3.45 -7.25
CA THR A 250 23.67 -2.73 -6.97
C THR A 250 24.61 -2.75 -8.17
N LYS A 251 24.73 -3.89 -8.86
CA LYS A 251 25.52 -4.02 -10.10
C LYS A 251 24.96 -3.16 -11.24
N GLU A 252 23.64 -3.15 -11.43
CA GLU A 252 22.96 -2.33 -12.45
C GLU A 252 23.13 -0.82 -12.22
N GLN A 253 23.26 -0.41 -10.95
CA GLN A 253 23.39 1.00 -10.56
C GLN A 253 24.85 1.49 -10.41
N ALA A 254 25.84 0.59 -10.40
CA ALA A 254 27.24 0.94 -10.16
C ALA A 254 27.82 1.99 -11.14
N LYS A 255 27.29 2.09 -12.35
CA LYS A 255 27.71 3.06 -13.39
C LYS A 255 26.68 4.16 -13.65
N LYS A 256 25.64 4.25 -12.82
CA LYS A 256 24.56 5.23 -12.95
C LYS A 256 24.69 6.31 -11.87
N PRO A 257 24.06 7.48 -12.04
CA PRO A 257 23.97 8.48 -10.98
C PRO A 257 23.44 7.86 -9.69
N LEU A 258 23.93 8.37 -8.55
CA LEU A 258 23.51 7.90 -7.25
C LEU A 258 21.99 8.03 -7.12
N THR A 259 21.35 6.89 -6.89
CA THR A 259 19.89 6.76 -6.87
C THR A 259 19.46 6.24 -5.50
N ARG A 260 18.32 6.71 -4.98
CA ARG A 260 17.81 6.25 -3.69
C ARG A 260 17.21 4.86 -3.85
N ARG A 261 17.46 4.01 -2.87
CA ARG A 261 17.15 2.58 -2.92
C ARG A 261 16.53 2.14 -1.61
N PHE A 262 15.38 1.49 -1.69
CA PHE A 262 14.56 1.12 -0.53
C PHE A 262 14.25 -0.38 -0.56
N ILE A 263 14.24 -0.99 0.62
CA ILE A 263 13.63 -2.29 0.91
C ILE A 263 12.30 -2.00 1.60
N ILE A 264 11.23 -2.67 1.17
CA ILE A 264 9.89 -2.52 1.76
C ILE A 264 9.37 -3.90 2.14
N THR A 265 8.99 -4.07 3.41
CA THR A 265 8.44 -5.32 3.94
C THR A 265 7.54 -5.08 5.15
N GLU A 266 6.86 -6.14 5.61
CA GLU A 266 6.07 -6.14 6.85
C GLU A 266 6.85 -6.80 7.99
N GLY A 267 6.60 -6.34 9.22
CA GLY A 267 7.09 -7.02 10.42
C GLY A 267 6.31 -8.30 10.69
N LEU A 268 4.98 -8.20 10.69
CA LEU A 268 4.05 -9.31 10.81
C LEU A 268 3.09 -9.27 9.61
N PHE A 269 3.20 -10.24 8.70
CA PHE A 269 2.50 -10.19 7.42
C PHE A 269 0.99 -10.38 7.56
N GLU A 270 0.20 -9.45 7.04
CA GLU A 270 -1.27 -9.54 7.09
C GLU A 270 -1.83 -10.75 6.33
N ASN A 271 -1.18 -11.08 5.21
CA ASN A 271 -1.67 -12.04 4.23
C ASN A 271 -1.23 -13.49 4.50
N VAL A 272 -0.14 -13.67 5.25
CA VAL A 272 0.49 -14.98 5.50
C VAL A 272 0.54 -15.29 7.00
N GLY A 273 0.66 -14.26 7.83
CA GLY A 273 0.63 -14.34 9.29
C GLY A 273 1.99 -14.63 9.93
N ASP A 274 3.03 -14.86 9.13
CA ASP A 274 4.40 -15.07 9.59
C ASP A 274 5.12 -13.72 9.87
N ILE A 275 6.37 -13.81 10.33
CA ILE A 275 7.20 -12.67 10.68
C ILE A 275 8.43 -12.64 9.77
N SER A 276 8.91 -11.43 9.45
CA SER A 276 10.17 -11.27 8.72
C SER A 276 11.40 -11.53 9.60
N ASP A 277 12.51 -11.93 8.98
CA ASP A 277 13.83 -11.99 9.62
C ASP A 277 14.48 -10.60 9.62
N LEU A 278 14.16 -9.80 10.64
CA LEU A 278 14.63 -8.41 10.75
C LEU A 278 16.16 -8.30 10.93
N PRO A 279 16.84 -9.12 11.76
CA PRO A 279 18.30 -9.13 11.82
C PRO A 279 18.96 -9.31 10.45
N LYS A 280 18.47 -10.28 9.65
CA LYS A 280 19.02 -10.51 8.31
C LYS A 280 18.71 -9.38 7.34
N LEU A 281 17.51 -8.79 7.41
CA LEU A 281 17.15 -7.60 6.65
C LEU A 281 18.09 -6.42 6.95
N VAL A 282 18.39 -6.18 8.24
CA VAL A 282 19.33 -5.14 8.68
C VAL A 282 20.73 -5.39 8.13
N GLU A 283 21.25 -6.62 8.25
CA GLU A 283 22.54 -7.01 7.68
C GLU A 283 22.61 -6.70 6.16
N LEU A 284 21.59 -7.11 5.41
CA LEU A 284 21.53 -6.94 3.97
C LEU A 284 21.37 -5.47 3.55
N LYS A 285 20.54 -4.67 4.25
CA LYS A 285 20.40 -3.25 3.93
C LYS A 285 21.71 -2.49 4.13
N LEU A 286 22.47 -2.81 5.18
CA LEU A 286 23.76 -2.19 5.45
C LEU A 286 24.80 -2.60 4.40
N LYS A 287 24.89 -3.91 4.09
CA LYS A 287 25.80 -4.46 3.09
C LYS A 287 25.62 -3.83 1.70
N TYR A 288 24.38 -3.67 1.25
CA TYR A 288 24.07 -3.16 -0.10
C TYR A 288 23.72 -1.67 -0.15
N LYS A 289 23.68 -1.00 1.01
CA LYS A 289 23.36 0.42 1.20
C LYS A 289 21.95 0.79 0.72
N PHE A 290 20.95 0.08 1.24
CA PHE A 290 19.52 0.35 1.06
C PHE A 290 18.94 0.94 2.35
N ARG A 291 17.85 1.68 2.21
CA ARG A 291 17.00 2.10 3.35
C ARG A 291 15.89 1.08 3.55
N LEU A 292 15.45 0.87 4.78
CA LEU A 292 14.37 -0.06 5.13
C LEU A 292 13.12 0.71 5.55
N ILE A 293 12.01 0.42 4.87
CA ILE A 293 10.65 0.79 5.29
C ILE A 293 10.01 -0.48 5.83
N LEU A 294 9.74 -0.51 7.13
CA LEU A 294 9.11 -1.63 7.82
C LEU A 294 7.69 -1.26 8.22
N ASP A 295 6.70 -2.05 7.81
CA ASP A 295 5.32 -1.91 8.26
C ASP A 295 5.07 -2.80 9.49
N GLU A 296 4.89 -2.16 10.64
CA GLU A 296 4.62 -2.75 11.96
C GLU A 296 3.11 -2.74 12.30
N THR A 297 2.21 -2.52 11.33
CA THR A 297 0.76 -2.38 11.57
C THR A 297 0.15 -3.48 12.45
N TRP A 298 0.57 -4.73 12.27
CA TRP A 298 0.02 -5.87 13.02
C TRP A 298 0.91 -6.35 14.18
N SER A 299 2.15 -5.89 14.23
CA SER A 299 3.12 -6.27 15.26
C SER A 299 3.24 -5.24 16.38
N TYR A 300 3.08 -3.94 16.10
CA TYR A 300 3.07 -2.90 17.13
C TYR A 300 1.87 -3.05 18.06
N GLY A 301 2.12 -3.02 19.36
CA GLY A 301 1.17 -3.33 20.42
C GLY A 301 0.92 -4.83 20.63
N VAL A 302 1.66 -5.72 19.95
CA VAL A 302 1.45 -7.19 19.99
C VAL A 302 2.74 -7.95 20.27
N LEU A 303 3.75 -7.76 19.42
CA LEU A 303 5.05 -8.44 19.50
C LEU A 303 6.01 -7.68 20.43
N GLY A 304 6.97 -8.41 21.00
CA GLY A 304 7.92 -7.85 21.96
C GLY A 304 7.38 -7.84 23.39
N ARG A 305 8.26 -7.74 24.38
CA ARG A 305 7.87 -7.84 25.79
C ARG A 305 6.90 -6.72 26.21
N THR A 306 7.12 -5.50 25.74
CA THR A 306 6.26 -4.34 26.02
C THR A 306 5.38 -3.93 24.83
N GLY A 307 5.37 -4.71 23.75
CA GLY A 307 4.52 -4.44 22.60
C GLY A 307 5.11 -3.42 21.62
N ARG A 308 6.44 -3.28 21.54
CA ARG A 308 7.06 -2.32 20.59
C ARG A 308 7.12 -2.84 19.16
N GLY A 309 6.72 -4.09 18.92
CA GLY A 309 6.72 -4.68 17.58
C GLY A 309 7.87 -5.65 17.35
N LEU A 310 8.18 -5.87 16.07
CA LEU A 310 9.17 -6.86 15.65
C LEU A 310 10.59 -6.48 16.08
N THR A 311 10.91 -5.19 16.06
CA THR A 311 12.20 -4.63 16.55
C THR A 311 12.53 -5.15 17.95
N GLU A 312 11.62 -4.99 18.92
CA GLU A 312 11.80 -5.53 20.27
C GLU A 312 11.77 -7.06 20.30
N ALA A 313 10.89 -7.71 19.54
CA ALA A 313 10.77 -9.16 19.54
C ALA A 313 12.04 -9.89 19.07
N GLN A 314 12.81 -9.28 18.17
CA GLN A 314 14.05 -9.86 17.62
C GLN A 314 15.31 -9.13 18.11
N ASN A 315 15.20 -8.25 19.12
CA ASN A 315 16.30 -7.49 19.72
C ASN A 315 17.09 -6.65 18.70
N VAL A 316 16.39 -6.03 17.75
CA VAL A 316 16.95 -5.08 16.78
C VAL A 316 16.63 -3.66 17.25
N ASP A 317 17.64 -2.80 17.29
CA ASP A 317 17.43 -1.40 17.61
C ASP A 317 16.53 -0.75 16.55
N ALA A 318 15.49 -0.03 16.99
CA ALA A 318 14.58 0.67 16.10
C ALA A 318 15.29 1.68 15.20
N THR A 319 16.45 2.22 15.62
CA THR A 319 17.25 3.15 14.82
C THR A 319 17.88 2.50 13.58
N GLU A 320 17.98 1.16 13.53
CA GLU A 320 18.46 0.43 12.35
C GLU A 320 17.39 0.36 11.24
N VAL A 321 16.14 0.73 11.53
CA VAL A 321 15.05 0.83 10.57
C VAL A 321 14.83 2.29 10.18
N ASP A 322 14.99 2.63 8.90
CA ASP A 322 14.95 4.03 8.46
C ASP A 322 13.56 4.67 8.61
N MET A 323 12.51 3.88 8.38
CA MET A 323 11.11 4.29 8.55
C MET A 323 10.29 3.11 9.09
N ILE A 324 9.68 3.31 10.25
CA ILE A 324 8.72 2.38 10.84
C ILE A 324 7.33 2.95 10.62
N ILE A 325 6.54 2.30 9.78
CA ILE A 325 5.14 2.66 9.55
C ILE A 325 4.27 1.74 10.40
N GLY A 326 3.19 2.24 10.97
CA GLY A 326 2.26 1.39 11.69
C GLY A 326 0.87 1.99 11.79
N SER A 327 -0.05 1.21 12.34
CA SER A 327 -1.41 1.64 12.59
C SER A 327 -1.64 1.92 14.07
N LEU A 328 -2.42 2.97 14.34
CA LEU A 328 -3.02 3.24 15.65
C LEU A 328 -4.40 2.54 15.79
N SER A 329 -4.91 1.97 14.70
CA SER A 329 -6.12 1.15 14.71
C SER A 329 -5.79 -0.30 15.08
N GLY A 330 -6.79 -1.05 15.56
CA GLY A 330 -6.60 -2.45 15.97
C GLY A 330 -6.07 -2.56 17.41
N PRO A 331 -4.80 -2.98 17.64
CA PRO A 331 -4.26 -3.18 18.98
C PRO A 331 -4.39 -1.96 19.91
N LEU A 332 -4.28 -0.75 19.35
CA LEU A 332 -4.30 0.50 20.11
C LEU A 332 -5.69 1.14 20.23
N CYS A 333 -6.75 0.50 19.71
CA CYS A 333 -8.13 0.93 19.88
C CYS A 333 -8.46 2.38 19.46
N ALA A 334 -7.65 2.97 18.57
CA ALA A 334 -7.89 4.29 17.98
C ALA A 334 -8.19 4.16 16.48
N ALA A 335 -7.95 5.23 15.73
CA ALA A 335 -7.85 5.19 14.28
C ALA A 335 -6.57 5.88 13.84
N GLY A 336 -6.24 5.73 12.56
CA GLY A 336 -5.08 6.37 11.99
C GLY A 336 -3.83 5.50 11.97
N GLY A 337 -2.73 6.12 11.60
CA GLY A 337 -1.43 5.49 11.52
C GLY A 337 -0.32 6.45 11.88
N PHE A 338 0.88 5.93 11.89
CA PHE A 338 2.07 6.71 12.20
C PHE A 338 3.23 6.33 11.29
N CYS A 339 4.21 7.22 11.20
CA CYS A 339 5.52 6.94 10.65
C CYS A 339 6.59 7.47 11.62
N ALA A 340 7.45 6.59 12.09
CA ALA A 340 8.50 6.88 13.05
C ALA A 340 9.88 6.69 12.42
N GLY A 341 10.84 7.51 12.84
CA GLY A 341 12.19 7.51 12.30
C GLY A 341 13.02 8.66 12.86
N THR A 342 13.88 9.22 12.03
CA THR A 342 14.66 10.43 12.35
C THR A 342 13.80 11.69 12.28
N GLU A 343 14.27 12.79 12.88
CA GLU A 343 13.59 14.10 12.80
C GLU A 343 13.45 14.54 11.34
N GLU A 344 14.47 14.33 10.52
CA GLU A 344 14.44 14.70 9.09
C GLU A 344 13.41 13.89 8.31
N VAL A 345 13.24 12.59 8.64
CA VAL A 345 12.20 11.74 8.06
C VAL A 345 10.82 12.29 8.41
N VAL A 346 10.60 12.70 9.66
CA VAL A 346 9.31 13.24 10.10
C VAL A 346 9.04 14.61 9.46
N GLU A 347 9.97 15.54 9.52
CA GLU A 347 9.79 16.89 8.98
C GLU A 347 9.62 16.90 7.47
N HIS A 348 10.33 16.03 6.74
CA HIS A 348 10.11 15.87 5.31
C HIS A 348 8.67 15.42 4.99
N GLN A 349 8.09 14.55 5.80
CA GLN A 349 6.70 14.10 5.60
C GLN A 349 5.69 15.21 5.88
N ARG A 350 5.91 16.08 6.87
CA ARG A 350 4.98 17.17 7.19
C ARG A 350 4.69 18.08 6.00
N ILE A 351 5.68 18.26 5.10
CA ILE A 351 5.56 19.11 3.90
C ILE A 351 5.27 18.34 2.61
N SER A 352 5.58 17.04 2.54
CA SER A 352 5.52 16.27 1.28
C SER A 352 4.45 15.20 1.23
N SER A 353 3.91 14.79 2.38
CA SER A 353 2.96 13.69 2.46
C SER A 353 1.53 14.16 2.18
N ALA A 354 0.96 13.69 1.06
CA ALA A 354 -0.35 14.14 0.57
C ALA A 354 -1.47 13.99 1.61
N SER A 355 -1.57 12.85 2.30
CA SER A 355 -2.61 12.65 3.32
C SER A 355 -2.39 13.46 4.60
N TYR A 356 -1.18 13.96 4.85
CA TYR A 356 -0.91 14.82 5.99
C TYR A 356 -1.21 16.29 5.64
N THR A 357 -0.88 16.73 4.43
CA THR A 357 -1.08 18.11 3.99
C THR A 357 -2.52 18.41 3.55
N TYR A 358 -3.20 17.44 2.92
CA TYR A 358 -4.49 17.66 2.25
C TYR A 358 -5.66 16.88 2.85
N SER A 359 -5.49 16.19 3.98
CA SER A 359 -6.57 15.52 4.70
C SER A 359 -6.70 16.05 6.12
N ALA A 360 -7.92 16.02 6.67
CA ALA A 360 -8.17 16.48 8.04
C ALA A 360 -7.36 15.67 9.06
N ALA A 361 -6.94 16.34 10.14
CA ALA A 361 -6.19 15.71 11.22
C ALA A 361 -7.02 14.65 11.95
N LEU A 362 -6.34 13.73 12.62
CA LEU A 362 -6.97 12.72 13.47
C LEU A 362 -7.83 13.42 14.54
N PRO A 363 -9.06 12.98 14.83
CA PRO A 363 -9.80 13.50 15.98
C PRO A 363 -9.02 13.37 17.30
N ALA A 364 -9.01 14.45 18.10
CA ALA A 364 -8.30 14.53 19.40
C ALA A 364 -8.54 13.32 20.31
N LEU A 365 -9.80 12.85 20.37
CA LEU A 365 -10.20 11.71 21.18
C LEU A 365 -9.46 10.43 20.79
N LEU A 366 -9.19 10.24 19.49
CA LEU A 366 -8.51 9.05 18.97
C LEU A 366 -7.00 9.13 19.20
N ALA A 367 -6.40 10.32 19.03
CA ALA A 367 -5.01 10.54 19.39
C ALA A 367 -4.76 10.25 20.89
N THR A 368 -5.60 10.83 21.75
CA THR A 368 -5.52 10.61 23.20
C THR A 368 -5.75 9.14 23.57
N THR A 369 -6.71 8.47 22.94
CA THR A 369 -6.95 7.03 23.17
C THR A 369 -5.73 6.18 22.80
N ALA A 370 -5.05 6.48 21.69
CA ALA A 370 -3.84 5.78 21.29
C ALA A 370 -2.71 5.98 22.31
N SER A 371 -2.46 7.23 22.72
CA SER A 371 -1.48 7.59 23.75
C SER A 371 -1.74 6.87 25.08
N GLU A 372 -2.97 6.92 25.59
CA GLU A 372 -3.34 6.25 26.86
C GLU A 372 -3.24 4.72 26.74
N THR A 373 -3.53 4.15 25.57
CA THR A 373 -3.37 2.71 25.33
C THR A 373 -1.91 2.28 25.35
N ILE A 374 -1.01 3.09 24.77
CA ILE A 374 0.44 2.87 24.84
C ILE A 374 0.90 2.86 26.30
N SER A 375 0.47 3.84 27.10
CA SER A 375 0.79 3.89 28.53
C SER A 375 0.30 2.64 29.27
N MET A 376 -0.94 2.20 29.01
CA MET A 376 -1.47 0.97 29.61
C MET A 376 -0.65 -0.27 29.23
N LEU A 377 -0.23 -0.41 27.97
CA LEU A 377 0.61 -1.54 27.55
C LEU A 377 1.99 -1.56 28.23
N GLN A 378 2.53 -0.38 28.55
CA GLN A 378 3.80 -0.25 29.27
C GLN A 378 3.67 -0.54 30.78
N GLU A 379 2.60 -0.04 31.39
CA GLU A 379 2.35 -0.16 32.84
C GLU A 379 1.80 -1.53 33.23
N GLN A 380 1.09 -2.21 32.32
CA GLN A 380 0.37 -3.47 32.58
C GLN A 380 0.81 -4.58 31.60
N PRO A 381 2.00 -5.18 31.78
CA PRO A 381 2.50 -6.27 30.93
C PRO A 381 1.56 -7.50 30.89
N GLU A 382 0.71 -7.66 31.89
CA GLU A 382 -0.29 -8.73 31.99
C GLU A 382 -1.24 -8.75 30.78
N ILE A 383 -1.54 -7.60 30.18
CA ILE A 383 -2.41 -7.48 29.00
C ILE A 383 -1.85 -8.31 27.83
N LEU A 384 -0.54 -8.15 27.55
CA LEU A 384 0.14 -8.89 26.50
C LEU A 384 0.26 -10.37 26.84
N THR A 385 0.57 -10.70 28.10
CA THR A 385 0.67 -12.11 28.51
C THR A 385 -0.67 -12.85 28.43
N GLY A 386 -1.77 -12.22 28.84
CA GLY A 386 -3.11 -12.82 28.75
C GLY A 386 -3.54 -13.06 27.30
N LEU A 387 -3.21 -12.13 26.38
CA LEU A 387 -3.42 -12.36 24.96
C LEU A 387 -2.63 -13.58 24.46
N ARG A 388 -1.33 -13.69 24.80
CA ARG A 388 -0.48 -14.83 24.39
C ARG A 388 -1.00 -16.16 24.90
N GLU A 389 -1.47 -16.20 26.15
CA GLU A 389 -2.10 -17.40 26.72
C GLU A 389 -3.35 -17.82 25.95
N ASN A 390 -4.19 -16.85 25.56
CA ASN A 390 -5.37 -17.12 24.73
C ASN A 390 -4.99 -17.56 23.31
N ILE A 391 -3.96 -16.98 22.70
CA ILE A 391 -3.45 -17.42 21.39
C ILE A 391 -3.00 -18.87 21.47
N LYS A 392 -2.21 -19.23 22.49
CA LYS A 392 -1.77 -20.60 22.73
C LYS A 392 -2.94 -21.56 22.94
N ALA A 393 -3.94 -21.16 23.71
CA ALA A 393 -5.14 -21.97 23.96
C ALA A 393 -5.98 -22.19 22.68
N MET A 394 -6.20 -21.14 21.89
CA MET A 394 -6.89 -21.22 20.60
C MET A 394 -6.13 -22.12 19.63
N ARG A 395 -4.82 -21.90 19.50
CA ARG A 395 -3.95 -22.69 18.62
C ARG A 395 -3.99 -24.16 18.96
N ALA A 396 -3.86 -24.53 20.24
CA ALA A 396 -3.95 -25.91 20.68
C ALA A 396 -5.27 -26.60 20.31
N GLN A 397 -6.37 -25.87 20.10
CA GLN A 397 -7.64 -26.45 19.62
C GLN A 397 -7.73 -26.63 18.11
N LEU A 398 -6.96 -25.86 17.35
CA LEU A 398 -7.04 -25.81 15.88
C LEU A 398 -5.88 -26.56 15.23
N ASP A 399 -4.64 -26.27 15.60
CA ASP A 399 -3.42 -26.86 15.01
C ASP A 399 -2.49 -27.29 16.17
N PRO A 400 -2.17 -28.60 16.32
CA PRO A 400 -2.28 -29.70 15.34
C PRO A 400 -3.56 -30.54 15.41
N ARG A 401 -4.55 -30.18 16.23
CA ARG A 401 -5.75 -31.02 16.46
C ARG A 401 -6.69 -31.15 15.27
N SER A 402 -6.63 -30.25 14.29
CA SER A 402 -7.42 -30.36 13.07
C SER A 402 -6.68 -31.19 12.04
N ASP A 403 -7.36 -32.20 11.51
CA ASP A 403 -6.84 -33.00 10.39
C ASP A 403 -6.84 -32.22 9.08
N TRP A 404 -7.63 -31.13 8.99
CA TRP A 404 -7.96 -30.47 7.72
C TRP A 404 -7.16 -29.22 7.40
N VAL A 405 -6.74 -28.48 8.44
CA VAL A 405 -6.09 -27.16 8.30
C VAL A 405 -4.78 -27.11 9.07
N LYS A 406 -3.91 -26.20 8.67
CA LYS A 406 -2.70 -25.79 9.41
C LYS A 406 -2.70 -24.28 9.60
N CYS A 407 -2.11 -23.80 10.68
CA CYS A 407 -1.94 -22.38 10.94
C CYS A 407 -0.61 -21.90 10.35
N THR A 408 -0.65 -20.91 9.47
CA THR A 408 0.57 -20.29 8.92
C THR A 408 1.12 -19.17 9.80
N SER A 409 0.29 -18.64 10.71
CA SER A 409 0.66 -17.51 11.54
C SER A 409 1.73 -17.83 12.59
N SER A 410 2.65 -16.89 12.84
CA SER A 410 3.68 -16.98 13.88
C SER A 410 3.07 -17.18 15.27
N VAL A 411 3.82 -17.76 16.21
CA VAL A 411 3.30 -18.27 17.50
C VAL A 411 2.50 -17.24 18.31
N ASP A 412 3.00 -16.01 18.36
CA ASP A 412 2.39 -14.91 19.12
C ASP A 412 1.47 -14.01 18.28
N ASN A 413 1.16 -14.39 17.04
CA ASN A 413 0.24 -13.65 16.18
C ASN A 413 -1.22 -13.88 16.61
N PRO A 414 -1.98 -12.84 17.02
CA PRO A 414 -3.40 -12.96 17.36
C PRO A 414 -4.29 -13.19 16.13
N ILE A 415 -3.80 -12.86 14.92
CA ILE A 415 -4.48 -13.13 13.66
C ILE A 415 -4.04 -14.52 13.17
N MET A 416 -4.82 -15.54 13.51
CA MET A 416 -4.57 -16.89 13.05
C MET A 416 -5.15 -17.11 11.66
N LEU A 417 -4.28 -17.34 10.69
CA LEU A 417 -4.64 -17.74 9.33
C LEU A 417 -4.53 -19.26 9.22
N LEU A 418 -5.66 -19.90 8.94
CA LEU A 418 -5.78 -21.34 8.79
C LEU A 418 -5.97 -21.67 7.31
N VAL A 419 -4.97 -22.30 6.71
CA VAL A 419 -5.03 -22.79 5.33
C VAL A 419 -5.36 -24.28 5.33
N LEU A 420 -6.01 -24.77 4.28
CA LEU A 420 -6.18 -26.21 4.11
C LEU A 420 -4.82 -26.88 3.94
N LYS A 421 -4.65 -28.08 4.50
CA LYS A 421 -3.42 -28.83 4.30
C LYS A 421 -3.28 -29.25 2.83
N PRO A 422 -2.07 -29.24 2.25
CA PRO A 422 -1.86 -29.57 0.83
C PRO A 422 -2.47 -30.92 0.41
N GLU A 423 -2.40 -31.93 1.28
CA GLU A 423 -2.98 -33.25 1.05
C GLU A 423 -4.51 -33.22 0.95
N VAL A 424 -5.18 -32.32 1.67
CA VAL A 424 -6.64 -32.14 1.60
C VAL A 424 -7.03 -31.45 0.30
N VAL A 425 -6.26 -30.43 -0.10
CA VAL A 425 -6.45 -29.71 -1.36
C VAL A 425 -6.27 -30.66 -2.55
N ALA A 426 -5.21 -31.48 -2.54
CA ALA A 426 -4.93 -32.46 -3.57
C ALA A 426 -5.99 -33.57 -3.62
N ALA A 427 -6.36 -34.15 -2.48
CA ALA A 427 -7.34 -35.24 -2.42
C ALA A 427 -8.74 -34.85 -2.92
N LYS A 428 -9.11 -33.57 -2.77
CA LYS A 428 -10.42 -33.03 -3.19
C LYS A 428 -10.35 -32.22 -4.49
N ASN A 429 -9.17 -32.06 -5.09
CA ASN A 429 -8.93 -31.25 -6.29
C ASN A 429 -9.54 -29.84 -6.20
N LEU A 430 -9.25 -29.11 -5.11
CA LEU A 430 -9.87 -27.81 -4.83
C LEU A 430 -9.11 -26.65 -5.49
N SER A 431 -9.80 -25.90 -6.36
CA SER A 431 -9.30 -24.63 -6.88
C SER A 431 -9.23 -23.56 -5.76
N PRO A 432 -8.45 -22.47 -5.90
CA PRO A 432 -8.47 -21.37 -4.94
C PRO A 432 -9.88 -20.78 -4.68
N GLN A 433 -10.72 -20.76 -5.72
CA GLN A 433 -12.11 -20.36 -5.63
C GLN A 433 -12.94 -21.36 -4.81
N ASP A 434 -12.78 -22.67 -5.04
CA ASP A 434 -13.42 -23.70 -4.22
C ASP A 434 -13.01 -23.60 -2.75
N GLN A 435 -11.74 -23.34 -2.46
CA GLN A 435 -11.25 -23.15 -1.09
C GLN A 435 -11.89 -21.93 -0.43
N THR A 436 -12.01 -20.82 -1.18
CA THR A 436 -12.67 -19.59 -0.71
C THR A 436 -14.14 -19.83 -0.38
N GLN A 437 -14.86 -20.56 -1.25
CA GLN A 437 -16.24 -20.96 -1.01
C GLN A 437 -16.35 -21.85 0.23
N LEU A 438 -15.50 -22.87 0.33
CA LEU A 438 -15.49 -23.80 1.46
C LEU A 438 -15.29 -23.07 2.79
N PHE A 439 -14.37 -22.09 2.84
CA PHE A 439 -14.17 -21.28 4.03
C PHE A 439 -15.35 -20.35 4.31
N GLN A 440 -16.06 -19.85 3.29
CA GLN A 440 -17.30 -19.12 3.51
C GLN A 440 -18.37 -20.00 4.15
N ASP A 441 -18.51 -21.25 3.72
CA ASP A 441 -19.44 -22.20 4.32
C ASP A 441 -19.06 -22.53 5.78
N VAL A 442 -17.75 -22.61 6.08
CA VAL A 442 -17.25 -22.73 7.47
C VAL A 442 -17.60 -21.50 8.30
N VAL A 443 -17.46 -20.29 7.76
CA VAL A 443 -17.85 -19.04 8.43
C VAL A 443 -19.35 -19.06 8.76
N ASP A 444 -20.19 -19.40 7.79
CA ASP A 444 -21.64 -19.49 7.97
C ASP A 444 -22.01 -20.51 9.05
N GLU A 445 -21.36 -21.69 9.08
CA GLU A 445 -21.54 -22.70 10.12
C GLU A 445 -21.05 -22.23 11.50
N CYS A 446 -19.92 -21.53 11.59
CA CYS A 446 -19.45 -20.97 12.87
C CYS A 446 -20.45 -19.96 13.43
N VAL A 447 -20.96 -19.06 12.60
CA VAL A 447 -21.95 -18.05 13.01
C VAL A 447 -23.25 -18.71 13.44
N ALA A 448 -23.68 -19.79 12.76
CA ALA A 448 -24.83 -20.59 13.17
C ALA A 448 -24.66 -21.19 14.57
N ASN A 449 -23.42 -21.52 14.95
CA ASN A 449 -23.07 -22.07 16.27
C ASN A 449 -22.55 -21.01 17.27
N GLY A 450 -22.80 -19.72 17.01
CA GLY A 450 -22.54 -18.63 17.95
C GLY A 450 -21.10 -18.13 18.00
N VAL A 451 -20.27 -18.42 16.98
CA VAL A 451 -18.90 -17.92 16.85
C VAL A 451 -18.75 -17.15 15.54
N LEU A 452 -18.39 -15.87 15.61
CA LEU A 452 -18.15 -15.04 14.44
C LEU A 452 -16.65 -15.06 14.10
N VAL A 453 -16.33 -15.59 12.93
CA VAL A 453 -15.00 -15.57 12.30
C VAL A 453 -15.14 -15.03 10.88
N THR A 454 -14.03 -14.81 10.18
CA THR A 454 -14.06 -14.38 8.78
C THR A 454 -13.09 -15.21 7.96
N ARG A 455 -13.07 -15.01 6.64
CA ARG A 455 -12.03 -15.53 5.75
C ARG A 455 -11.09 -14.41 5.35
N LEU A 456 -9.88 -14.77 4.95
CA LEU A 456 -8.98 -13.82 4.31
C LEU A 456 -9.61 -13.34 3.00
N ARG A 457 -9.70 -12.02 2.84
CA ARG A 457 -10.21 -11.40 1.61
C ARG A 457 -9.01 -10.99 0.76
N ALA A 458 -8.90 -11.57 -0.43
CA ALA A 458 -7.92 -11.16 -1.42
C ALA A 458 -8.51 -10.05 -2.31
N PRO A 459 -7.70 -9.08 -2.76
CA PRO A 459 -8.13 -8.15 -3.80
C PRO A 459 -8.42 -8.91 -5.10
N PRO A 460 -9.40 -8.47 -5.91
CA PRO A 460 -9.66 -9.09 -7.21
C PRO A 460 -8.41 -8.99 -8.09
N GLN A 461 -8.17 -10.02 -8.91
CA GLN A 461 -7.04 -10.02 -9.85
C GLN A 461 -7.15 -8.83 -10.80
N SER A 462 -6.02 -8.17 -11.07
CA SER A 462 -6.01 -7.04 -11.98
C SER A 462 -6.35 -7.52 -13.39
N VAL A 463 -7.21 -6.77 -14.09
CA VAL A 463 -7.61 -7.06 -15.49
C VAL A 463 -6.41 -6.92 -16.45
N ARG A 464 -5.29 -6.34 -16.00
CA ARG A 464 -4.12 -5.98 -16.84
C ARG A 464 -3.07 -7.07 -17.01
N GLY A 465 -3.34 -8.33 -16.63
CA GLY A 465 -2.53 -9.49 -17.01
C GLY A 465 -1.13 -9.58 -16.36
N GLU A 466 -0.81 -8.73 -15.38
CA GLU A 466 0.35 -8.97 -14.51
C GLU A 466 0.00 -10.09 -13.53
N GLN A 467 0.83 -11.15 -13.48
CA GLN A 467 0.73 -12.22 -12.48
C GLN A 467 1.10 -11.66 -11.10
N ASP A 468 0.16 -10.94 -10.49
CA ASP A 468 0.29 -10.46 -9.12
C ASP A 468 0.27 -11.65 -8.15
N TRP A 469 1.17 -11.63 -7.17
CA TRP A 469 1.12 -12.57 -6.04
C TRP A 469 -0.25 -12.50 -5.36
N GLN A 470 -0.80 -13.66 -5.03
CA GLN A 470 -2.11 -13.80 -4.39
C GLN A 470 -1.98 -14.55 -3.06
N PRO A 471 -2.66 -14.09 -2.01
CA PRO A 471 -2.66 -14.82 -0.76
C PRO A 471 -3.38 -16.16 -0.91
N THR A 472 -2.89 -17.17 -0.17
CA THR A 472 -3.58 -18.46 -0.11
C THR A 472 -4.93 -18.28 0.60
N PRO A 473 -6.04 -18.83 0.08
CA PRO A 473 -7.32 -18.81 0.78
C PRO A 473 -7.18 -19.36 2.20
N ALA A 474 -7.70 -18.63 3.19
CA ALA A 474 -7.56 -19.00 4.59
C ALA A 474 -8.80 -18.60 5.40
N LEU A 475 -9.10 -19.39 6.44
CA LEU A 475 -9.98 -18.94 7.53
C LEU A 475 -9.18 -18.04 8.47
N LYS A 476 -9.74 -16.89 8.83
CA LYS A 476 -9.12 -15.88 9.68
C LYS A 476 -9.82 -15.82 11.03
N VAL A 477 -9.06 -16.15 12.07
CA VAL A 477 -9.52 -16.15 13.47
C VAL A 477 -8.68 -15.14 14.26
N CYS A 478 -9.31 -14.06 14.70
CA CYS A 478 -8.66 -13.02 15.50
C CYS A 478 -8.89 -13.29 16.99
N VAL A 479 -7.83 -13.64 17.72
CA VAL A 479 -7.86 -13.93 19.15
C VAL A 479 -7.86 -12.64 19.97
N THR A 480 -8.54 -12.65 21.12
CA THR A 480 -8.65 -11.50 22.03
C THR A 480 -8.40 -11.91 23.48
N SER A 481 -7.84 -11.01 24.29
CA SER A 481 -7.70 -11.15 25.74
C SER A 481 -9.03 -10.97 26.48
N GLY A 482 -10.05 -10.43 25.82
CA GLY A 482 -11.37 -10.21 26.41
C GLY A 482 -12.22 -11.49 26.58
N LEU A 483 -11.68 -12.66 26.24
CA LEU A 483 -12.29 -13.97 26.51
C LEU A 483 -11.51 -14.68 27.60
N THR A 484 -12.22 -15.41 28.46
CA THR A 484 -11.56 -16.35 29.37
C THR A 484 -10.95 -17.51 28.58
N LYS A 485 -9.90 -18.15 29.11
CA LYS A 485 -9.29 -19.34 28.50
C LYS A 485 -10.32 -20.41 28.13
N LYS A 486 -11.30 -20.66 29.01
CA LYS A 486 -12.39 -21.63 28.78
C LYS A 486 -13.28 -21.25 27.60
N GLU A 487 -13.59 -19.96 27.44
CA GLU A 487 -14.36 -19.47 26.30
C GLU A 487 -13.57 -19.55 25.00
N THR A 488 -12.28 -19.20 25.05
CA THR A 488 -11.35 -19.32 23.92
C THR A 488 -11.26 -20.77 23.44
N GLU A 489 -11.08 -21.73 24.36
CA GLU A 489 -11.06 -23.16 24.03
C GLU A 489 -12.39 -23.64 23.46
N LYS A 490 -13.52 -23.21 24.06
CA LYS A 490 -14.86 -23.55 23.56
C LYS A 490 -15.06 -23.04 22.12
N ALA A 491 -14.66 -21.79 21.84
CA ALA A 491 -14.76 -21.23 20.50
C ALA A 491 -13.87 -21.96 19.50
N GLY A 492 -12.63 -22.31 19.88
CA GLY A 492 -11.73 -23.11 19.05
C GLY A 492 -12.29 -24.51 18.71
N ILE A 493 -12.95 -25.16 19.68
CA ILE A 493 -13.67 -26.44 19.45
C ILE A 493 -14.80 -26.25 18.44
N THR A 494 -15.61 -25.20 18.59
CA THR A 494 -16.70 -24.89 17.64
C THR A 494 -16.16 -24.68 16.23
N ILE A 495 -15.08 -23.92 16.07
CA ILE A 495 -14.44 -23.68 14.77
C ILE A 495 -13.92 -25.00 14.18
N ARG A 496 -13.22 -25.82 14.97
CA ARG A 496 -12.72 -27.13 14.51
C ARG A 496 -13.86 -28.05 14.05
N HIS A 497 -14.97 -28.09 14.79
CA HIS A 497 -16.13 -28.89 14.42
C HIS A 497 -16.79 -28.38 13.13
N ALA A 498 -16.92 -27.05 12.97
CA ALA A 498 -17.43 -26.45 11.75
C ALA A 498 -16.55 -26.81 10.52
N ILE A 499 -15.22 -26.66 10.65
CA ILE A 499 -14.26 -27.09 9.61
C ILE A 499 -14.48 -28.56 9.26
N THR A 500 -14.53 -29.45 10.26
CA THR A 500 -14.70 -30.88 10.02
C THR A 500 -16.02 -31.18 9.32
N LYS A 501 -17.13 -30.60 9.78
CA LYS A 501 -18.46 -30.79 9.19
C LYS A 501 -18.51 -30.38 7.72
N ILE A 502 -17.97 -29.21 7.38
CA ILE A 502 -18.01 -28.67 6.02
C ILE A 502 -17.03 -29.41 5.09
N VAL A 503 -15.80 -29.67 5.54
CA VAL A 503 -14.78 -30.34 4.71
C VAL A 503 -15.17 -31.81 4.44
N THR A 504 -15.84 -32.50 5.37
CA THR A 504 -16.28 -33.90 5.20
C THR A 504 -17.56 -34.05 4.39
N ARG A 505 -18.33 -32.98 4.20
CA ARG A 505 -19.55 -33.02 3.39
C ARG A 505 -19.21 -33.48 1.97
N LYS A 506 -19.88 -34.54 1.49
CA LYS A 506 -19.78 -34.95 0.09
C LYS A 506 -20.44 -33.87 -0.76
N LYS A 507 -19.73 -33.39 -1.79
CA LYS A 507 -20.33 -32.55 -2.84
C LYS A 507 -21.39 -33.36 -3.57
#